data_AF-A0A369LCZ2-F1
#
_entry.id   AF-A0A369LCZ2-F1
#
_cell.length_a   1.000
_cell.length_b   1.000
_cell.length_c   1.000
_cell.angle_alpha   90.00
_cell.angle_beta   90.00
_cell.angle_gamma   90.00
#
_symmetry.space_group_name_H-M   'P 1'
#
loop_
_entity.id
_entity.type
_entity.pdbx_description
1 polymer ?
#
loop_
_entity_poly.entity_id
_entity_poly.type
_entity_poly.pdbx_seq_one_letter_code
_entity_poly.pdbx_strand_id
1 'polypeptide(L)'
;MGGFLMTVYGQGVRSAAADMFERGLGRDAVACALGIPSCAVRKWHETFRAVGREVLLDMGKARSYDWETKVAAASAVVDSGRAKPEVMREFGIASKSPLDSWCRKYRECGAEALRPKPKGRPKGAEAAPATREQQLEREVRRLEAQVAYLKKSIALKAELGLLPGRGPRP
;
A
#
# COMPACT_ATOMS: atom_id res chain seq x y z
N MET A 1 -2.05 -17.91 -4.94
CA MET A 1 -2.50 -18.15 -6.32
C MET A 1 -2.25 -16.90 -7.15
N GLY A 2 -1.49 -17.05 -8.24
CA GLY A 2 -0.79 -15.96 -8.96
C GLY A 2 -1.69 -14.87 -9.55
N GLY A 3 -1.33 -13.62 -9.23
CA GLY A 3 -1.92 -12.39 -9.75
C GLY A 3 -1.25 -11.83 -11.00
N PHE A 4 -0.67 -12.69 -11.85
CA PHE A 4 -0.02 -12.28 -13.10
C PHE A 4 -0.90 -12.74 -14.27
N LEU A 5 -1.03 -11.95 -15.34
CA LEU A 5 -1.77 -12.19 -16.61
C LEU A 5 -3.10 -11.44 -16.85
N MET A 6 -3.47 -10.40 -16.07
CA MET A 6 -4.58 -9.51 -16.49
C MET A 6 -4.11 -8.27 -17.29
N THR A 7 -2.85 -7.86 -17.11
CA THR A 7 -2.27 -6.65 -17.70
C THR A 7 -1.54 -6.86 -19.02
N VAL A 8 -1.30 -8.12 -19.43
CA VAL A 8 -0.49 -8.43 -20.62
C VAL A 8 -1.29 -8.32 -21.93
N TYR A 9 -2.61 -8.55 -21.87
CA TYR A 9 -3.46 -8.56 -23.06
C TYR A 9 -4.09 -7.20 -23.34
N GLY A 10 -3.75 -6.63 -24.50
CA GLY A 10 -4.31 -5.38 -24.98
C GLY A 10 -5.83 -5.41 -25.12
N GLN A 11 -6.45 -4.23 -25.20
CA GLN A 11 -7.90 -4.09 -25.32
C GLN A 11 -8.46 -4.79 -26.58
N GLY A 12 -7.73 -4.75 -27.70
CA GLY A 12 -8.16 -5.41 -28.95
C GLY A 12 -8.34 -6.93 -28.81
N VAL A 13 -7.44 -7.60 -28.08
CA VAL A 13 -7.54 -9.04 -27.81
C VAL A 13 -8.77 -9.36 -26.94
N ARG A 14 -9.07 -8.49 -25.97
CA ARG A 14 -10.26 -8.61 -25.13
C ARG A 14 -11.56 -8.30 -25.88
N SER A 15 -11.51 -7.42 -26.89
CA SER A 15 -12.63 -7.19 -27.81
C SER A 15 -12.91 -8.43 -28.65
N ALA A 16 -11.88 -9.01 -29.27
CA ALA A 16 -12.05 -10.25 -30.05
C ALA A 16 -12.63 -11.38 -29.19
N ALA A 17 -12.19 -11.51 -27.93
CA ALA A 17 -12.78 -12.47 -27.00
C ALA A 17 -14.24 -12.16 -26.68
N ALA A 18 -14.60 -10.89 -26.50
CA ALA A 18 -15.99 -10.47 -26.27
C ALA A 18 -16.89 -10.83 -27.44
N ASP A 19 -16.45 -10.54 -28.67
CA ASP A 19 -17.20 -10.85 -29.89
C ASP A 19 -17.42 -12.37 -30.04
N MET A 20 -16.42 -13.18 -29.65
CA MET A 20 -16.58 -14.64 -29.59
C MET A 20 -17.57 -15.09 -28.52
N PHE A 21 -17.57 -14.46 -27.33
CA PHE A 21 -18.55 -14.77 -26.28
C PHE A 21 -19.98 -14.38 -26.67
N GLU A 22 -20.17 -13.26 -27.37
CA GLU A 22 -21.47 -12.84 -27.92
C GLU A 22 -22.00 -13.83 -28.95
N ARG A 23 -21.11 -14.44 -29.73
CA ARG A 23 -21.42 -15.54 -30.65
C ARG A 23 -21.67 -16.88 -29.93
N GLY A 24 -21.62 -16.92 -28.60
CA GLY A 24 -21.89 -18.10 -27.78
C GLY A 24 -20.72 -19.08 -27.67
N LEU A 25 -19.49 -18.69 -28.06
CA LEU A 25 -18.34 -19.57 -27.93
C LEU A 25 -17.97 -19.75 -26.45
N GLY A 26 -17.69 -21.01 -26.08
CA GLY A 26 -17.22 -21.36 -24.75
C GLY A 26 -15.79 -20.91 -24.46
N ARG A 27 -15.44 -20.89 -23.17
CA ARG A 27 -14.11 -20.51 -22.65
C ARG A 27 -12.96 -21.21 -23.36
N ASP A 28 -13.06 -22.53 -23.54
CA ASP A 28 -11.97 -23.34 -24.10
C ASP A 28 -11.78 -23.08 -25.60
N ALA A 29 -12.87 -22.85 -26.33
CA ALA A 29 -12.83 -22.46 -27.74
C ALA A 29 -12.16 -21.09 -27.91
N VAL A 30 -12.49 -20.11 -27.07
CA VAL A 30 -11.86 -18.77 -27.11
C VAL A 30 -10.38 -18.82 -26.71
N ALA A 31 -10.03 -19.63 -25.71
CA ALA A 31 -8.64 -19.86 -25.31
C ALA A 31 -7.79 -20.44 -26.45
N CYS A 32 -8.33 -21.47 -27.12
CA CYS A 32 -7.68 -22.08 -28.28
C CYS A 32 -7.56 -21.10 -29.45
N ALA A 33 -8.63 -20.37 -29.78
CA ALA A 33 -8.66 -19.46 -30.93
C ALA A 33 -7.70 -18.28 -30.79
N LEU A 34 -7.50 -17.76 -29.56
CA LEU A 34 -6.63 -16.63 -29.30
C LEU A 34 -5.21 -17.02 -28.85
N GLY A 35 -4.95 -18.31 -28.62
CA GLY A 35 -3.67 -18.78 -28.07
C GLY A 35 -3.41 -18.30 -26.64
N ILE A 36 -4.47 -18.11 -25.85
CA ILE A 36 -4.41 -17.52 -24.51
C ILE A 36 -4.63 -18.63 -23.47
N PRO A 37 -3.91 -18.62 -22.33
CA PRO A 37 -4.13 -19.57 -21.26
C PRO A 37 -5.60 -19.60 -20.81
N SER A 38 -6.16 -20.81 -20.69
CA SER A 38 -7.56 -21.01 -20.27
C SER A 38 -7.89 -20.37 -18.92
N CYS A 39 -6.90 -20.23 -18.03
CA CYS A 39 -7.06 -19.56 -16.75
C CYS A 39 -7.34 -18.05 -16.87
N ALA A 40 -6.80 -17.39 -17.91
CA ALA A 40 -7.06 -15.98 -18.19
C ALA A 40 -8.43 -15.81 -18.84
N VAL A 41 -8.72 -16.61 -19.87
CA VAL A 41 -10.02 -16.60 -20.57
C VAL A 41 -11.17 -16.97 -19.64
N ARG A 42 -10.95 -17.87 -18.67
CA ARG A 42 -11.93 -18.16 -17.62
C ARG A 42 -12.34 -16.89 -16.86
N LYS A 43 -11.37 -16.06 -16.45
CA LYS A 43 -11.67 -14.79 -15.76
C LYS A 43 -12.46 -13.85 -16.69
N TRP A 44 -12.08 -13.79 -17.97
CA TRP A 44 -12.75 -12.94 -18.96
C TRP A 44 -14.21 -13.32 -19.14
N HIS A 45 -14.47 -14.61 -19.28
CA HIS A 45 -15.81 -15.15 -19.43
C HIS A 45 -16.65 -14.98 -18.15
N GLU A 46 -16.05 -15.14 -16.96
CA GLU A 46 -16.73 -14.86 -15.69
C GLU A 46 -17.14 -13.39 -15.59
N THR A 47 -16.25 -12.45 -15.94
CA THR A 47 -16.54 -11.02 -15.96
C THR A 47 -17.58 -10.67 -17.03
N PHE A 48 -17.45 -11.20 -18.24
CA PHE A 48 -18.38 -10.98 -19.35
C PHE A 48 -19.80 -11.43 -18.97
N ARG A 49 -19.94 -12.63 -18.39
CA ARG A 49 -21.25 -13.15 -17.98
C ARG A 49 -21.85 -12.38 -16.80
N ALA A 50 -21.02 -11.91 -15.87
CA ALA A 50 -21.50 -11.23 -14.67
C ALA A 50 -21.88 -9.77 -14.95
N VAL A 51 -21.02 -9.02 -15.64
CA VAL A 51 -21.12 -7.55 -15.74
C VAL A 51 -21.21 -7.06 -17.18
N GLY A 52 -20.77 -7.85 -18.15
CA GLY A 52 -20.89 -7.55 -19.57
C GLY A 52 -19.59 -7.11 -20.26
N ARG A 53 -19.74 -6.78 -21.55
CA ARG A 53 -18.66 -6.46 -22.49
C ARG A 53 -17.78 -5.30 -22.04
N GLU A 54 -18.38 -4.19 -21.64
CA GLU A 54 -17.64 -2.96 -21.31
C GLU A 54 -16.64 -3.17 -20.17
N VAL A 55 -17.04 -3.95 -19.16
CA VAL A 55 -16.16 -4.27 -18.03
C VAL A 55 -15.04 -5.23 -18.42
N LEU A 56 -15.28 -6.13 -19.37
CA LEU A 56 -14.23 -6.95 -19.98
C LEU A 56 -13.19 -6.08 -20.74
N LEU A 57 -13.65 -5.08 -21.48
CA LEU A 57 -12.81 -4.14 -22.22
C LEU A 57 -12.03 -3.17 -21.33
N ASP A 58 -12.53 -2.89 -20.13
CA ASP A 58 -11.84 -2.08 -19.14
C ASP A 58 -10.87 -2.86 -18.25
N MET A 59 -10.87 -4.19 -18.31
CA MET A 59 -9.95 -4.97 -17.49
C MET A 59 -8.49 -4.56 -17.71
N GLY A 60 -7.71 -4.55 -16.63
CA GLY A 60 -6.33 -4.06 -16.63
C GLY A 60 -6.20 -2.56 -16.44
N LYS A 61 -7.29 -1.78 -16.58
CA LYS A 61 -7.32 -0.38 -16.11
C LYS A 61 -7.51 -0.35 -14.59
N ALA A 62 -6.88 0.61 -13.93
CA ALA A 62 -7.08 0.84 -12.51
C ALA A 62 -8.51 1.38 -12.27
N ARG A 63 -9.37 0.57 -11.65
CA ARG A 63 -10.72 0.98 -11.25
C ARG A 63 -10.73 1.33 -9.77
N SER A 64 -11.25 2.51 -9.45
CA SER A 64 -11.56 2.90 -8.08
C SER A 64 -13.01 2.52 -7.77
N TYR A 65 -13.27 2.14 -6.52
CA TYR A 65 -14.61 1.96 -5.99
C TYR A 65 -14.72 2.77 -4.71
N ASP A 66 -15.86 3.41 -4.53
CA ASP A 66 -16.13 4.20 -3.34
C ASP A 66 -16.26 3.30 -2.12
N TRP A 67 -16.03 3.88 -0.95
CA TRP A 67 -16.09 3.13 0.31
C TRP A 67 -17.47 2.51 0.51
N GLU A 68 -18.54 3.25 0.23
CA GLU A 68 -19.92 2.79 0.34
C GLU A 68 -20.19 1.59 -0.56
N THR A 69 -19.77 1.63 -1.83
CA THR A 69 -19.89 0.50 -2.76
C THR A 69 -19.18 -0.75 -2.23
N LYS A 70 -17.98 -0.58 -1.64
CA LYS A 70 -17.22 -1.71 -1.08
C LYS A 70 -17.95 -2.34 0.10
N VAL A 71 -18.49 -1.52 0.99
CA VAL A 71 -19.21 -1.97 2.19
C VAL A 71 -20.51 -2.67 1.79
N ALA A 72 -21.30 -2.05 0.91
CA ALA A 72 -22.56 -2.62 0.43
C ALA A 72 -22.33 -3.97 -0.27
N ALA A 73 -21.33 -4.07 -1.14
CA ALA A 73 -21.00 -5.31 -1.81
C ALA A 73 -20.50 -6.41 -0.85
N ALA A 74 -19.69 -6.04 0.15
CA ALA A 74 -19.20 -7.00 1.15
C ALA A 74 -20.33 -7.50 2.06
N SER A 75 -21.18 -6.60 2.56
CA SER A 75 -22.32 -6.93 3.40
C SER A 75 -23.34 -7.80 2.65
N ALA A 76 -23.63 -7.51 1.38
CA ALA A 76 -24.51 -8.33 0.55
C ALA A 76 -24.03 -9.80 0.44
N VAL A 77 -22.71 -10.03 0.38
CA VAL A 77 -22.16 -11.40 0.32
C VAL A 77 -22.04 -12.04 1.70
N VAL A 78 -21.62 -11.28 2.71
CA VAL A 78 -21.30 -11.82 4.04
C VAL A 78 -22.55 -11.97 4.90
N ASP A 79 -23.42 -10.96 4.93
CA ASP A 79 -24.59 -10.91 5.81
C ASP A 79 -25.82 -11.47 5.11
N SER A 80 -26.07 -11.05 3.87
CA SER A 80 -27.24 -11.52 3.08
C SER A 80 -26.98 -12.83 2.32
N GLY A 81 -25.75 -13.35 2.33
CA GLY A 81 -25.40 -14.61 1.66
C GLY A 81 -25.56 -14.60 0.14
N ARG A 82 -25.64 -13.42 -0.50
CA ARG A 82 -25.90 -13.31 -1.94
C ARG A 82 -24.74 -13.86 -2.77
N ALA A 83 -25.08 -14.38 -3.94
CA ALA A 83 -24.09 -14.95 -4.84
C ALA A 83 -23.13 -13.87 -5.35
N LYS A 84 -21.82 -14.10 -5.22
CA LYS A 84 -20.77 -13.19 -5.74
C LYS A 84 -20.97 -12.69 -7.18
N PRO A 85 -21.33 -13.53 -8.18
CA PRO A 85 -21.55 -13.02 -9.54
C PRO A 85 -22.75 -12.08 -9.64
N GLU A 86 -23.76 -12.25 -8.79
CA GLU A 86 -24.92 -11.35 -8.72
C GLU A 86 -24.53 -10.00 -8.13
N VAL A 87 -23.79 -10.00 -7.03
CA VAL A 87 -23.23 -8.79 -6.41
C VAL A 87 -22.26 -8.07 -7.36
N MET A 88 -21.43 -8.82 -8.08
CA MET A 88 -20.55 -8.22 -9.10
C MET A 88 -21.32 -7.48 -10.18
N ARG A 89 -22.46 -8.03 -10.62
CA ARG A 89 -23.33 -7.40 -11.61
C ARG A 89 -23.93 -6.11 -11.06
N GLU A 90 -24.51 -6.17 -9.87
CA GLU A 90 -25.20 -5.03 -9.25
C GLU A 90 -24.25 -3.85 -8.95
N PHE A 91 -23.07 -4.15 -8.41
CA PHE A 91 -22.10 -3.13 -8.01
C PHE A 91 -21.03 -2.84 -9.08
N GLY A 92 -21.17 -3.40 -10.30
CA GLY A 92 -20.23 -3.18 -11.41
C GLY A 92 -18.79 -3.63 -11.12
N ILE A 93 -18.61 -4.66 -10.29
CA ILE A 93 -17.30 -5.13 -9.84
C ILE A 93 -16.68 -6.03 -10.90
N ALA A 94 -15.53 -5.61 -11.43
CA ALA A 94 -14.91 -6.26 -12.58
C ALA A 94 -14.43 -7.70 -12.34
N SER A 95 -14.12 -8.08 -11.10
CA SER A 95 -13.64 -9.43 -10.79
C SER A 95 -13.95 -9.84 -9.36
N LYS A 96 -13.88 -11.16 -9.11
CA LYS A 96 -14.08 -11.73 -7.76
C LYS A 96 -12.99 -11.34 -6.77
N SER A 97 -11.74 -11.13 -7.23
CA SER A 97 -10.62 -10.95 -6.31
C SER A 97 -10.73 -9.71 -5.40
N PRO A 98 -11.12 -8.51 -5.89
CA PRO A 98 -11.44 -7.38 -5.02
C PRO A 98 -12.58 -7.69 -4.05
N LEU A 99 -13.67 -8.30 -4.54
CA LEU A 99 -14.83 -8.65 -3.72
C LEU A 99 -14.46 -9.64 -2.60
N ASP A 100 -13.67 -10.67 -2.91
CA ASP A 100 -13.16 -11.66 -1.93
C ASP A 100 -12.31 -10.99 -0.86
N SER A 101 -11.43 -10.07 -1.27
CA SER A 101 -10.61 -9.28 -0.36
C SER A 101 -11.46 -8.40 0.55
N TRP A 102 -12.50 -7.76 0.03
CA TRP A 102 -13.42 -6.94 0.82
C TRP A 102 -14.23 -7.79 1.79
N CYS A 103 -14.80 -8.92 1.34
CA CYS A 103 -15.53 -9.85 2.20
C CYS A 103 -14.66 -10.35 3.36
N ARG A 104 -13.38 -10.66 3.09
CA ARG A 104 -12.44 -11.08 4.15
C ARG A 104 -12.24 -9.97 5.18
N LYS A 105 -11.89 -8.76 4.74
CA LYS A 105 -11.68 -7.60 5.64
C LYS A 105 -12.94 -7.25 6.43
N TYR A 106 -14.10 -7.36 5.80
CA TYR A 106 -15.38 -7.11 6.42
C TYR A 106 -15.69 -8.11 7.54
N ARG A 107 -15.40 -9.40 7.34
CA ARG A 107 -15.54 -10.40 8.42
C ARG A 107 -14.60 -10.17 9.59
N GLU A 108 -13.40 -9.63 9.33
CA GLU A 108 -12.39 -9.41 10.36
C GLU A 108 -12.68 -8.16 11.21
N CYS A 109 -12.97 -7.02 10.58
CA CYS A 109 -13.08 -5.72 11.27
C CYS A 109 -14.27 -4.86 10.81
N GLY A 110 -15.27 -5.45 10.15
CA GLY A 110 -16.49 -4.76 9.70
C GLY A 110 -16.27 -3.71 8.60
N ALA A 111 -17.21 -2.77 8.48
CA ALA A 111 -17.19 -1.73 7.44
C ALA A 111 -15.97 -0.80 7.52
N GLU A 112 -15.46 -0.53 8.73
CA GLU A 112 -14.29 0.32 8.97
C GLU A 112 -13.02 -0.24 8.33
N ALA A 113 -12.92 -1.56 8.18
CA ALA A 113 -11.80 -2.24 7.53
C ALA A 113 -11.62 -1.87 6.05
N LEU A 114 -12.71 -1.39 5.42
CA LEU A 114 -12.75 -1.03 4.01
C LEU A 114 -12.43 0.45 3.77
N ARG A 115 -12.31 1.26 4.82
CA ARG A 115 -11.97 2.68 4.68
C ARG A 115 -10.63 2.84 3.96
N PRO A 116 -10.52 3.85 3.08
CA PRO A 116 -9.24 4.16 2.47
C PRO A 116 -8.22 4.45 3.56
N LYS A 117 -7.15 3.66 3.60
CA LYS A 117 -6.05 3.88 4.53
C LYS A 117 -5.34 5.17 4.13
N PRO A 118 -4.97 6.06 5.07
CA PRO A 118 -4.24 7.27 4.74
C PRO A 118 -3.00 6.92 3.91
N LYS A 119 -2.83 7.64 2.79
CA LYS A 119 -1.82 7.35 1.78
C LYS A 119 -0.46 7.78 2.32
N GLY A 120 0.39 6.81 2.67
CA GLY A 120 1.76 7.06 3.12
C GLY A 120 2.25 6.02 4.12
N ARG A 121 3.57 5.96 4.31
CA ARG A 121 4.17 5.38 5.52
C ARG A 121 3.58 6.18 6.70
N PRO A 122 3.11 5.58 7.80
CA PRO A 122 2.87 6.37 9.00
C PRO A 122 4.14 7.17 9.23
N LYS A 123 4.04 8.51 9.30
CA LYS A 123 5.20 9.34 9.67
C LYS A 123 5.75 8.67 10.93
N GLY A 124 6.94 8.08 10.81
CA GLY A 124 7.56 7.35 11.91
C GLY A 124 7.46 8.27 13.11
N ALA A 125 7.01 7.73 14.25
CA ALA A 125 6.85 8.48 15.49
C ALA A 125 7.96 9.52 15.55
N GLU A 126 7.61 10.80 15.39
CA GLU A 126 8.58 11.86 15.63
C GLU A 126 9.13 11.52 17.01
N ALA A 127 10.44 11.28 17.08
CA ALA A 127 11.09 10.99 18.34
C ALA A 127 10.59 12.05 19.31
N ALA A 128 9.93 11.61 20.38
CA ALA A 128 9.34 12.50 21.35
C ALA A 128 10.36 13.61 21.65
N PRO A 129 9.93 14.89 21.73
CA PRO A 129 10.85 15.99 21.96
C PRO A 129 11.75 15.63 23.14
N ALA A 130 13.06 15.69 22.91
CA ALA A 130 14.05 15.18 23.85
C ALA A 130 13.68 15.64 25.27
N THR A 131 13.47 14.67 26.17
CA THR A 131 13.14 14.97 27.56
C THR A 131 14.21 15.89 28.13
N ARG A 132 13.85 16.72 29.12
CA ARG A 132 14.77 17.65 29.78
C ARG A 132 16.11 17.00 30.15
N GLU A 133 16.06 15.74 30.59
CA GLU A 133 17.21 14.91 30.93
C GLU A 133 18.17 14.70 29.74
N GLN A 134 17.66 14.40 28.56
CA GLN A 134 18.48 14.21 27.36
C GLN A 134 19.11 15.50 26.86
N GLN A 135 18.46 16.65 27.08
CA GLN A 135 19.05 17.96 26.78
C GLN A 135 20.20 18.27 27.73
N LEU A 136 20.00 18.00 29.03
CA LEU A 136 21.03 18.16 30.06
C LEU A 136 22.24 17.24 29.78
N GLU A 137 22.03 15.99 29.37
CA GLU A 137 23.13 15.09 29.01
C GLU A 137 23.97 15.60 27.84
N ARG A 138 23.34 16.22 26.85
CA ARG A 138 24.05 16.85 25.71
C ARG A 138 24.85 18.06 26.16
N GLU A 139 24.29 18.87 27.04
CA GLU A 139 24.99 20.02 27.62
C GLU A 139 26.16 19.59 28.49
N VAL A 140 26.00 18.57 29.33
CA VAL A 140 27.07 18.00 30.14
C VAL A 140 28.21 17.52 29.25
N ARG A 141 27.93 16.74 28.20
CA ARG A 141 28.98 16.29 27.26
C ARG A 141 29.70 17.45 26.58
N ARG A 142 28.96 18.50 26.19
CA ARG A 142 29.52 19.70 25.57
C ARG A 142 30.42 20.46 26.56
N LEU A 143 30.01 20.57 27.83
CA LEU A 143 30.77 21.24 28.87
C LEU A 143 32.01 20.44 29.25
N GLU A 144 31.91 19.12 29.38
CA GLU A 144 33.04 18.23 29.64
C GLU A 144 34.10 18.33 28.54
N ALA A 145 33.68 18.37 27.27
CA ALA A 145 34.60 18.58 26.15
C ALA A 145 35.31 19.94 26.21
N GLN A 146 34.60 21.02 26.56
CA GLN A 146 35.19 22.34 26.73
C GLN A 146 36.17 22.39 27.91
N VAL A 147 35.81 21.79 29.05
CA VAL A 147 36.68 21.70 30.22
C VAL A 147 37.93 20.89 29.90
N ALA A 148 37.81 19.77 29.19
CA ALA A 148 38.95 18.96 28.77
C ALA A 148 39.89 19.75 27.84
N TYR A 149 39.33 20.52 26.89
CA TYR A 149 40.12 21.38 26.02
C TYR A 149 40.85 22.48 26.80
N LEU A 150 40.16 23.17 27.71
CA LEU A 150 40.77 24.22 28.54
C LEU A 150 41.88 23.67 29.44
N LYS A 151 41.66 22.51 30.08
CA LYS A 151 42.69 21.83 30.88
C LYS A 151 43.94 21.51 30.06
N LYS A 152 43.77 20.99 28.84
CA LYS A 152 44.89 20.74 27.92
C LYS A 152 45.63 22.02 27.55
N SER A 153 44.90 23.11 27.30
CA SER A 153 45.51 24.41 26.99
C SER A 153 46.32 24.99 28.16
N ILE A 154 45.84 24.79 29.40
CA ILE A 154 46.55 25.21 30.61
C ILE A 154 47.81 24.37 30.82
N ALA A 155 47.71 23.05 30.63
CA ALA A 155 48.85 22.15 30.73
C ALA A 155 49.94 22.51 29.72
N LEU A 156 49.56 22.74 28.45
CA LEU A 156 50.48 23.17 27.40
C LEU A 156 51.17 24.52 27.72
N LYS A 157 50.42 25.50 28.26
CA LYS A 157 51.00 26.78 28.68
C LYS A 157 51.94 26.64 29.88
N ALA A 158 51.67 25.71 30.79
CA ALA A 158 52.54 25.43 31.92
C ALA A 158 53.85 24.75 31.46
N GLU A 159 53.78 23.81 30.51
CA GLU A 159 54.95 23.18 29.89
C GLU A 159 55.82 24.19 29.12
N LEU A 160 55.18 25.16 28.44
CA LEU A 160 55.87 26.22 27.70
C LEU A 160 56.35 27.39 28.60
N GLY A 161 56.10 27.36 29.91
CA GLY A 161 56.53 28.40 30.85
C GLY A 161 55.78 29.75 30.71
N LEU A 162 54.63 29.79 30.04
CA LEU A 162 53.88 30.99 29.66
C LEU A 162 52.71 31.33 30.61
N LEU A 163 52.74 30.86 31.87
CA LEU A 163 51.69 31.16 32.84
C LEU A 163 51.65 32.67 33.16
N PRO A 164 50.46 33.31 33.25
CA PRO A 164 50.38 34.69 33.68
C PRO A 164 50.75 34.82 35.15
N GLY A 165 51.99 35.30 35.39
CA GLY A 165 52.42 36.11 36.53
C GLY A 165 52.11 35.63 37.94
N ARG A 166 53.09 35.01 38.60
CA ARG A 166 53.37 35.35 40.00
C ARG A 166 54.19 36.64 40.00
N GLY A 167 53.52 37.79 39.95
CA GLY A 167 54.14 39.07 40.27
C GLY A 167 54.33 39.22 41.79
N PRO A 168 55.40 39.88 42.28
CA PRO A 168 55.63 40.03 43.72
C PRO A 168 54.49 40.80 44.38
N ARG A 169 54.02 40.33 45.54
CA ARG A 169 53.13 41.13 46.40
C ARG A 169 53.94 42.26 47.05
N PRO A 170 53.38 43.48 47.17
CA PRO A 170 54.00 44.55 47.95
C PRO A 170 54.07 44.21 49.44
#